data_AF-A0A1B6IJM1-F1
#
_entry.id   AF-A0A1B6IJM1-F1
#
_cell.length_a   1.000
_cell.length_b   1.000
_cell.length_c   1.000
_cell.angle_alpha   90.00
_cell.angle_beta   90.00
_cell.angle_gamma   90.00
#
_symmetry.space_group_name_H-M   'P 1'
#
loop_
_entity.id
_entity.type
_entity.pdbx_description
1 polymer ?
#
loop_
_entity_poly.entity_id
_entity_poly.type
_entity_poly.pdbx_seq_one_letter_code
_entity_poly.pdbx_strand_id
1 'polypeptide(L)'
;EVREISAEDYIGQVNKAGEGVWVVLHLYKQGIPLCALLNQHLNQLASKFRATKFLKSVSTTCIPNYPDKNLPTIFVYFEGEMKSQLIGPVSFRHADISVEELEWMLGQTGAVQSEITDDPRPKPKDVLFSSLKGENNDWTL
;
A
#
# COMPACT_ATOMS: atom_id res chain seq x y z
N GLU A 1 5.13 -14.32 -6.77
CA GLU A 1 5.40 -13.27 -7.79
C GLU A 1 4.14 -12.46 -8.02
N VAL A 2 4.25 -11.23 -8.54
CA VAL A 2 3.07 -10.40 -8.87
C VAL A 2 2.68 -10.66 -10.32
N ARG A 3 1.45 -11.14 -10.54
CA ARG A 3 0.96 -11.43 -11.89
C ARG A 3 0.28 -10.22 -12.53
N GLU A 4 0.64 -9.91 -13.78
CA GLU A 4 -0.08 -8.94 -14.60
C GLU A 4 -1.41 -9.54 -15.09
N ILE A 5 -2.49 -8.76 -15.06
CA ILE A 5 -3.81 -9.17 -15.56
C ILE A 5 -4.40 -8.15 -16.53
N SER A 6 -5.23 -8.63 -17.45
CA SER A 6 -6.06 -7.79 -18.33
C SER A 6 -7.42 -7.46 -17.69
N ALA A 7 -8.23 -6.63 -18.35
CA ALA A 7 -9.63 -6.41 -17.96
C ALA A 7 -10.46 -7.71 -18.00
N GLU A 8 -10.23 -8.56 -19.00
CA GLU A 8 -10.96 -9.82 -19.18
C GLU A 8 -10.68 -10.80 -18.03
N ASP A 9 -9.45 -10.77 -17.51
CA ASP A 9 -9.03 -11.57 -16.37
C ASP A 9 -9.65 -11.11 -15.03
N TYR A 10 -10.09 -9.85 -14.92
CA TYR A 10 -10.47 -9.23 -13.65
C TYR A 10 -11.48 -10.06 -12.86
N ILE A 11 -12.60 -10.42 -13.49
CA ILE A 11 -13.68 -11.15 -12.82
C ILE A 11 -13.17 -12.50 -12.31
N GLY A 12 -12.41 -13.23 -13.14
CA GLY A 12 -11.88 -14.54 -12.78
C GLY A 12 -10.79 -14.47 -11.71
N GLN A 13 -9.89 -13.49 -11.81
CA GLN A 13 -8.71 -13.41 -10.95
C GLN A 13 -8.97 -12.68 -9.64
N VAL A 14 -9.91 -11.74 -9.60
CA VAL A 14 -10.21 -10.87 -8.46
C VAL A 14 -11.51 -11.30 -7.77
N ASN A 15 -12.64 -11.27 -8.48
CA ASN A 15 -13.93 -11.56 -7.87
C ASN A 15 -14.19 -13.05 -7.64
N LYS A 16 -13.55 -13.92 -8.44
CA LYS A 16 -13.69 -15.39 -8.38
C LYS A 16 -12.36 -16.08 -8.05
N ALA A 17 -11.56 -15.46 -7.18
CA ALA A 17 -10.21 -15.93 -6.85
C ALA A 17 -10.17 -17.28 -6.11
N GLY A 18 -11.29 -17.70 -5.49
CA GLY A 18 -11.40 -18.91 -4.66
C GLY A 18 -11.81 -18.59 -3.23
N GLU A 19 -12.29 -19.59 -2.51
CA GLU A 19 -12.63 -19.51 -1.09
C GLU A 19 -11.35 -19.30 -0.25
N GLY A 20 -11.41 -18.43 0.76
CA GLY A 20 -10.26 -18.13 1.61
C GLY A 20 -9.09 -17.40 0.94
N VAL A 21 -9.22 -16.98 -0.33
CA VAL A 21 -8.13 -16.30 -1.07
C VAL A 21 -8.25 -14.78 -0.95
N TRP A 22 -7.22 -14.17 -0.38
CA TRP A 22 -7.03 -12.72 -0.43
C TRP A 22 -6.43 -12.29 -1.77
N VAL A 23 -6.92 -11.17 -2.31
CA VAL A 23 -6.40 -10.58 -3.53
C VAL A 23 -5.98 -9.13 -3.27
N VAL A 24 -4.74 -8.81 -3.63
CA VAL A 24 -4.21 -7.44 -3.64
C VAL A 24 -3.97 -7.05 -5.10
N LEU A 25 -4.78 -6.13 -5.61
CA LEU A 25 -4.68 -5.64 -6.99
C LEU A 25 -4.14 -4.21 -7.01
N HIS A 26 -2.99 -4.02 -7.66
CA HIS A 26 -2.42 -2.70 -7.92
C HIS A 26 -2.77 -2.21 -9.34
N LEU A 27 -3.55 -1.14 -9.42
CA LEU A 27 -3.74 -0.38 -10.65
C LEU A 27 -2.65 0.67 -10.77
N TYR A 28 -1.91 0.61 -11.88
CA TYR A 28 -0.75 1.44 -12.09
C TYR A 28 -0.74 2.10 -13.47
N LYS A 29 0.11 3.11 -13.65
CA LYS A 29 0.41 3.69 -14.96
C LYS A 29 1.92 3.85 -15.10
N GLN A 30 2.43 3.51 -16.27
CA GLN A 30 3.85 3.70 -16.59
C GLN A 30 4.20 5.20 -16.56
N GLY A 31 5.41 5.53 -16.10
CA GLY A 31 5.87 6.90 -15.96
C GLY A 31 5.48 7.60 -14.66
N ILE A 32 4.65 6.99 -13.79
CA ILE A 32 4.41 7.49 -12.43
C ILE A 32 5.43 6.84 -11.48
N PRO A 33 6.36 7.59 -10.86
CA PRO A 33 7.41 7.01 -10.00
C PRO A 33 6.86 6.19 -8.83
N LEU A 34 5.81 6.68 -8.15
CA LEU A 34 5.19 5.97 -7.04
C LEU A 34 4.57 4.62 -7.49
N CYS A 35 4.02 4.54 -8.71
CA CYS A 35 3.55 3.26 -9.26
C CYS A 35 4.71 2.25 -9.42
N ALA A 36 5.87 2.72 -9.89
CA ALA A 36 7.05 1.87 -10.04
C ALA A 36 7.57 1.39 -8.67
N LEU A 37 7.58 2.27 -7.66
CA LEU A 37 7.95 1.93 -6.29
C LEU A 37 7.02 0.86 -5.70
N LEU A 38 5.70 1.04 -5.81
CA LEU A 38 4.74 0.05 -5.31
C LEU A 38 4.86 -1.29 -6.05
N ASN A 39 5.16 -1.29 -7.35
CA ASN A 39 5.44 -2.54 -8.07
C ASN A 39 6.67 -3.28 -7.50
N GLN A 40 7.71 -2.56 -7.07
CA GLN A 40 8.88 -3.18 -6.44
C GLN A 40 8.53 -3.76 -5.07
N HIS A 41 7.84 -2.99 -4.23
CA HIS A 41 7.42 -3.44 -2.89
C HIS A 41 6.49 -4.65 -2.97
N LEU A 42 5.47 -4.61 -3.83
CA LEU A 42 4.55 -5.73 -4.00
C LEU A 42 5.24 -7.00 -4.52
N ASN A 43 6.31 -6.90 -5.31
CA ASN A 43 7.10 -8.07 -5.70
C ASN A 43 7.81 -8.71 -4.51
N GLN A 44 8.36 -7.90 -3.59
CA GLN A 44 8.97 -8.40 -2.36
C GLN A 44 7.89 -9.06 -1.47
N LEU A 45 6.76 -8.39 -1.27
CA LEU A 45 5.67 -8.90 -0.45
C LEU A 45 5.03 -10.18 -1.04
N ALA A 46 4.90 -10.29 -2.36
CA ALA A 46 4.40 -11.50 -3.01
C ALA A 46 5.32 -12.72 -2.84
N SER A 47 6.61 -12.49 -2.59
CA SER A 47 7.55 -13.57 -2.28
C SER A 47 7.43 -14.05 -0.82
N LYS A 48 7.10 -13.11 0.08
CA LYS A 48 6.92 -13.32 1.53
C LYS A 48 5.55 -13.93 1.86
N PHE A 49 4.48 -13.41 1.27
CA PHE A 49 3.09 -13.78 1.59
C PHE A 49 2.44 -14.60 0.48
N ARG A 50 2.83 -15.87 0.38
CA ARG A 50 2.41 -16.75 -0.73
C ARG A 50 0.92 -17.16 -0.71
N ALA A 51 0.26 -17.05 0.44
CA ALA A 51 -1.18 -17.31 0.55
C ALA A 51 -2.02 -16.20 -0.10
N THR A 52 -1.46 -15.00 -0.24
CA THR A 52 -2.12 -13.84 -0.81
C THR A 52 -1.82 -13.75 -2.29
N LYS A 53 -2.87 -13.52 -3.09
CA LYS A 53 -2.74 -13.36 -4.52
C LYS A 53 -2.44 -11.90 -4.87
N PHE A 54 -1.21 -11.63 -5.30
CA PHE A 54 -0.80 -10.30 -5.74
C PHE A 54 -0.92 -10.15 -7.25
N LEU A 55 -1.68 -9.13 -7.66
CA LEU A 55 -1.97 -8.82 -9.05
C LEU A 55 -1.62 -7.36 -9.36
N LYS A 56 -1.34 -7.08 -10.62
CA LYS A 56 -1.22 -5.71 -11.13
C LYS A 56 -1.83 -5.57 -12.51
N SER A 57 -2.29 -4.37 -12.84
CA SER A 57 -2.78 -4.05 -14.18
C SER A 57 -2.60 -2.58 -14.51
N VAL A 58 -2.38 -2.28 -15.79
CA VAL A 58 -2.46 -0.90 -16.28
C VAL A 58 -3.88 -0.36 -16.03
N SER A 59 -3.96 0.79 -15.36
CA SER A 59 -5.21 1.36 -14.85
C SER A 59 -6.31 1.46 -15.91
N THR A 60 -5.97 2.00 -17.09
CA THR A 60 -6.90 2.20 -18.21
C THR A 60 -7.26 0.92 -18.94
N THR A 61 -6.43 -0.12 -18.86
CA THR A 61 -6.72 -1.44 -19.41
C THR A 61 -7.70 -2.20 -18.53
N CYS A 62 -7.56 -2.05 -17.21
CA CYS A 62 -8.41 -2.71 -16.23
C CYS A 62 -9.76 -2.01 -16.05
N ILE A 63 -9.73 -0.68 -15.92
CA ILE A 63 -10.92 0.16 -15.72
C ILE A 63 -10.88 1.29 -16.76
N PRO A 64 -11.79 1.28 -17.75
CA PRO A 64 -11.86 2.34 -18.75
C PRO A 64 -11.96 3.72 -18.11
N ASN A 65 -11.12 4.66 -18.57
CA ASN A 65 -11.09 6.05 -18.08
C ASN A 65 -10.80 6.20 -16.57
N TYR A 66 -10.10 5.25 -15.94
CA TYR A 66 -9.69 5.41 -14.55
C TYR A 66 -8.83 6.68 -14.37
N PRO A 67 -9.19 7.62 -13.48
CA PRO A 67 -8.51 8.91 -13.39
C PRO A 67 -7.06 8.78 -12.94
N ASP A 68 -6.12 9.41 -13.67
CA ASP A 68 -4.70 9.44 -13.29
C ASP A 68 -4.46 9.98 -11.88
N LYS A 69 -5.25 10.97 -11.43
CA LYS A 69 -5.16 11.55 -10.08
C LYS A 69 -5.43 10.54 -8.96
N ASN A 70 -6.11 9.44 -9.27
CA ASN A 70 -6.37 8.36 -8.33
C ASN A 70 -5.20 7.38 -8.25
N LEU A 71 -4.19 7.50 -9.11
CA LEU A 71 -3.07 6.57 -9.15
C LEU A 71 -1.93 6.96 -8.19
N PRO A 72 -1.20 5.96 -7.67
CA PRO A 72 -1.51 4.52 -7.75
C PRO A 72 -2.76 4.15 -6.94
N THR A 73 -3.38 3.03 -7.29
CA THR A 73 -4.49 2.46 -6.51
C THR A 73 -4.20 1.03 -6.12
N ILE A 74 -4.42 0.68 -4.85
CA ILE A 74 -4.47 -0.71 -4.41
C ILE A 74 -5.90 -1.03 -3.95
N PHE A 75 -6.47 -2.08 -4.52
CA PHE A 75 -7.69 -2.69 -4.01
C PHE A 75 -7.37 -4.01 -3.32
N VAL A 76 -8.01 -4.21 -2.16
CA VAL A 76 -7.93 -5.46 -1.41
C VAL A 76 -9.28 -6.14 -1.46
N TYR A 77 -9.29 -7.40 -1.87
CA TYR A 77 -10.48 -8.25 -1.93
C TYR A 77 -10.30 -9.51 -1.08
N PHE A 78 -11.42 -10.00 -0.56
CA PHE A 78 -11.54 -11.33 0.05
C PHE A 78 -12.90 -11.91 -0.30
N GLU A 79 -12.91 -13.11 -0.86
CA GLU A 79 -14.14 -13.83 -1.26
C GLU A 79 -15.05 -13.02 -2.18
N GLY A 80 -14.44 -12.26 -3.10
CA GLY A 80 -15.12 -11.44 -4.10
C GLY A 80 -15.59 -10.07 -3.60
N GLU A 81 -15.52 -9.83 -2.29
CA GLU A 81 -15.88 -8.54 -1.67
C GLU A 81 -14.67 -7.62 -1.54
N MET A 82 -14.87 -6.33 -1.82
CA MET A 82 -13.85 -5.31 -1.60
C MET A 82 -13.74 -5.02 -0.10
N LYS A 83 -12.56 -5.22 0.47
CA LYS A 83 -12.28 -4.99 1.90
C LYS A 83 -11.57 -3.67 2.17
N SER A 84 -10.76 -3.19 1.23
CA SER A 84 -10.07 -1.91 1.36
C SER A 84 -9.69 -1.31 0.01
N GLN A 85 -9.56 0.02 0.00
CA GLN A 85 -9.08 0.79 -1.14
C GLN A 85 -8.07 1.84 -0.66
N LEU A 86 -6.90 1.84 -1.28
CA LEU A 86 -5.84 2.83 -1.05
C LEU A 86 -5.65 3.58 -2.35
N ILE A 87 -6.08 4.84 -2.38
CA ILE A 87 -6.23 5.61 -3.62
C ILE A 87 -5.32 6.83 -3.58
N GLY A 88 -4.53 6.99 -4.63
CA GLY A 88 -3.72 8.16 -4.89
C GLY A 88 -2.52 8.32 -3.96
N PRO A 89 -1.65 9.32 -4.25
CA PRO A 89 -0.36 9.46 -3.57
C PRO A 89 -0.47 9.69 -2.07
N VAL A 90 -1.53 10.36 -1.61
CA VAL A 90 -1.76 10.64 -0.18
C VAL A 90 -1.85 9.35 0.64
N SER A 91 -2.46 8.30 0.08
CA SER A 91 -2.55 6.99 0.75
C SER A 91 -1.19 6.31 0.93
N PHE A 92 -0.17 6.71 0.16
CA PHE A 92 1.13 6.07 0.10
C PHE A 92 2.28 7.04 0.39
N ARG A 93 2.03 8.02 1.27
CA ARG A 93 3.05 9.03 1.67
C ARG A 93 3.73 9.71 0.47
N HIS A 94 3.00 9.90 -0.63
CA HIS A 94 3.43 10.49 -1.90
C HIS A 94 4.55 9.77 -2.66
N ALA A 95 5.71 9.54 -2.04
CA ALA A 95 6.86 8.87 -2.63
C ALA A 95 7.76 8.17 -1.60
N ASP A 96 7.52 8.34 -0.29
CA ASP A 96 8.43 7.88 0.76
C ASP A 96 7.90 6.65 1.51
N ILE A 97 6.98 5.88 0.92
CA ILE A 97 6.46 4.66 1.54
C ILE A 97 7.51 3.55 1.54
N SER A 98 7.78 2.97 2.71
CA SER A 98 8.64 1.80 2.84
C SER A 98 7.89 0.50 2.55
N VAL A 99 8.63 -0.60 2.35
CA VAL A 99 8.01 -1.92 2.15
C VAL A 99 7.30 -2.39 3.43
N GLU A 100 7.85 -2.07 4.59
CA GLU A 100 7.29 -2.36 5.92
C GLU A 100 6.00 -1.58 6.17
N GLU A 101 5.93 -0.31 5.75
CA GLU A 101 4.70 0.48 5.82
C GLU A 101 3.61 -0.12 4.93
N LEU A 102 3.95 -0.53 3.69
CA LEU A 102 2.99 -1.18 2.81
C LEU A 102 2.54 -2.54 3.37
N GLU A 103 3.46 -3.32 3.93
CA GLU A 103 3.16 -4.59 4.60
C GLU A 103 2.20 -4.38 5.77
N TRP A 104 2.50 -3.41 6.64
CA TRP A 104 1.64 -3.06 7.78
C TRP A 104 0.24 -2.66 7.30
N MET A 105 0.13 -1.78 6.29
CA MET A 105 -1.15 -1.36 5.72
C MET A 105 -1.97 -2.54 5.19
N LEU A 106 -1.34 -3.48 4.48
CA LEU A 106 -2.01 -4.70 4.01
C LEU A 106 -2.37 -5.63 5.17
N GLY A 107 -1.51 -5.71 6.20
CA GLY A 107 -1.74 -6.49 7.41
C GLY A 107 -2.99 -6.04 8.16
N GLN A 108 -3.22 -4.72 8.26
CA GLN A 108 -4.43 -4.16 8.88
C GLN A 108 -5.73 -4.61 8.20
N THR A 109 -5.68 -4.99 6.92
CA THR A 109 -6.85 -5.48 6.20
C THR A 109 -7.08 -6.98 6.38
N GLY A 110 -6.09 -7.72 6.90
CA GLY A 110 -6.06 -9.18 6.90
C GLY A 110 -5.50 -9.81 5.62
N ALA A 111 -5.20 -9.00 4.60
CA ALA A 111 -4.69 -9.48 3.31
C ALA A 111 -3.33 -10.18 3.41
N VAL A 112 -2.53 -9.89 4.44
CA VAL A 112 -1.28 -10.59 4.72
C VAL A 112 -1.17 -10.87 6.21
N GLN A 113 -0.53 -11.97 6.58
CA GLN A 113 -0.22 -12.30 7.98
C GLN A 113 1.05 -11.55 8.40
N SER A 114 0.92 -10.25 8.62
CA SER A 114 2.03 -9.39 9.04
C SER A 114 2.37 -9.59 10.51
N GLU A 115 3.67 -9.61 10.84
CA GLU A 115 4.16 -9.52 12.22
C GLU A 115 4.29 -8.07 12.70
N ILE A 116 4.20 -7.10 11.78
CA ILE A 116 4.23 -5.68 12.10
C ILE A 116 2.87 -5.28 12.67
N THR A 117 2.79 -5.12 13.98
CA THR A 117 1.56 -4.72 14.69
C THR A 117 1.41 -3.21 14.78
N ASP A 118 2.50 -2.53 15.10
CA ASP A 118 2.56 -1.09 15.24
C ASP A 118 2.92 -0.42 13.92
N ASP A 119 2.37 0.77 13.73
CA ASP A 119 2.67 1.60 12.59
C ASP A 119 4.17 1.93 12.52
N PRO A 120 4.89 1.49 11.46
CA PRO A 120 6.33 1.69 11.34
C PRO A 120 6.71 3.13 10.99
N ARG A 121 5.72 4.02 10.77
CA ARG A 121 5.97 5.44 10.53
C ARG A 121 6.80 6.06 11.67
N PRO A 122 7.85 6.84 11.35
CA PRO A 122 8.57 7.59 12.36
C PRO A 122 7.61 8.50 13.12
N LYS A 123 7.53 8.35 14.44
CA LYS A 123 6.77 9.30 15.28
C LYS A 123 7.38 10.70 15.08
N PRO A 124 6.55 11.74 14.86
CA PRO A 124 7.05 13.10 14.81
C PRO A 124 7.92 13.35 16.05
N LYS A 125 9.18 13.75 15.85
CA LYS A 125 9.99 14.25 16.97
C LYS A 125 9.28 15.51 17.46
N ASP A 126 8.87 15.52 18.72
CA ASP A 126 8.31 16.70 19.38
C ASP A 126 9.38 17.79 19.49
N VAL A 127 9.64 18.49 18.40
CA VAL A 127 10.54 19.65 18.35
C VAL A 127 10.04 20.79 19.25
N LEU A 128 8.76 20.76 19.62
CA LEU A 128 8.15 21.68 20.59
C LEU A 128 8.67 21.47 22.02
N PHE A 129 8.99 20.24 22.45
CA PHE A 129 9.49 20.00 23.81
C PHE A 129 11.01 20.17 23.96
N SER A 130 11.77 20.08 22.86
CA SER A 130 13.22 20.34 22.90
C SER A 130 13.56 21.83 23.05
N SER A 131 12.72 22.73 22.53
CA SER A 131 12.95 24.18 22.66
C SER A 131 12.55 24.74 24.04
N LEU A 132 11.58 24.13 24.72
CA LEU A 132 11.16 24.55 26.07
C LEU A 132 12.10 24.09 27.19
N LYS A 133 13.00 23.14 26.91
CA LYS A 133 14.00 22.67 27.88
C LYS A 133 15.30 23.50 27.84
N GLY A 134 15.39 24.48 26.94
CA GLY A 134 16.58 25.32 26.74
C GLY A 134 16.59 26.65 27.50
N GLU A 135 15.47 27.08 28.11
CA GLU A 135 15.34 28.39 28.79
C GLU A 135 15.11 28.23 30.30
N ASN A 136 15.98 27.51 30.99
CA ASN A 136 16.04 27.58 32.46
C ASN A 136 17.47 27.26 32.90
N ASN A 137 18.34 28.28 32.87
CA ASN A 137 19.54 28.39 33.71
C ASN A 137 20.20 29.75 33.43
N ASP A 138 19.69 30.81 34.05
CA ASP A 138 20.54 31.97 34.35
C ASP A 138 19.98 32.78 35.54
N TRP A 139 20.37 32.39 36.77
CA TRP A 139 20.19 33.18 38.01
C TRP A 139 21.28 32.87 39.06
N THR A 140 22.55 32.77 38.66
CA THR A 140 23.64 32.73 39.65
C THR A 140 24.69 33.81 39.38
N LEU A 141 24.69 34.77 40.31
CA LEU A 141 25.64 35.85 40.63
C LEU A 141 25.39 37.21 40.00
#